data_AF-A0AAX0HAD2-F1
#
_entry.id   AF-A0AAX0HAD2-F1
#
_cell.length_a   1.000
_cell.length_b   1.000
_cell.length_c   1.000
_cell.angle_alpha   90.00
_cell.angle_beta   90.00
_cell.angle_gamma   90.00
#
_symmetry.space_group_name_H-M   'P 1'
#
loop_
_entity.id
_entity.type
_entity.pdbx_description
1 polymer ?
#
loop_
_entity_poly.entity_id
_entity_poly.type
_entity_poly.pdbx_seq_one_letter_code
_entity_poly.pdbx_strand_id
1 'polypeptide(L)' 'MKKQEILTKFKDKRTKCVVYTRVMGYHRPVESFNLGKQGEHKERIKFLEPAKC' A
#
# COMPACT_ATOMS: atom_id res chain seq x y z
N MET A 1 -20.80 -12.05 3.66
CA MET A 1 -20.78 -11.65 2.23
C MET A 1 -19.41 -11.97 1.65
N LYS A 2 -19.35 -12.56 0.45
CA LYS A 2 -18.07 -12.79 -0.23
C LYS A 2 -17.47 -11.45 -0.64
N LYS A 3 -16.13 -11.35 -0.60
CA LYS A 3 -15.37 -10.12 -0.94
C LYS A 3 -15.81 -9.51 -2.27
N GLN A 4 -16.08 -10.33 -3.27
CA GLN A 4 -16.51 -9.90 -4.61
C GLN A 4 -17.86 -9.18 -4.61
N GLU A 5 -18.83 -9.61 -3.80
CA GLU A 5 -20.16 -9.00 -3.74
C GLU A 5 -20.09 -7.56 -3.21
N ILE A 6 -19.27 -7.33 -2.18
CA ILE A 6 -18.99 -6.00 -1.63
C ILE A 6 -18.30 -5.13 -2.69
N LEU A 7 -17.40 -5.72 -3.49
CA LEU A 7 -16.67 -4.96 -4.48
C LEU A 7 -17.57 -4.42 -5.61
N THR A 8 -18.51 -5.24 -6.07
CA THR A 8 -19.46 -4.88 -7.13
C THR A 8 -20.49 -3.87 -6.64
N LYS A 9 -21.04 -4.06 -5.43
CA LYS A 9 -22.12 -3.22 -4.87
C LYS A 9 -21.78 -1.72 -4.78
N PHE A 10 -20.51 -1.39 -4.58
CA PHE A 10 -20.06 0.00 -4.38
C PHE A 10 -19.21 0.55 -5.53
N LYS A 11 -19.21 -0.09 -6.70
CA LYS A 11 -18.31 0.25 -7.81
C LYS A 11 -18.35 1.75 -8.17
N ASP A 12 -19.55 2.32 -8.28
CA ASP A 12 -19.78 3.71 -8.70
C ASP A 12 -19.42 4.77 -7.65
N LYS A 13 -19.28 4.36 -6.39
CA LYS A 13 -18.93 5.26 -5.27
C LYS A 13 -17.42 5.28 -4.96
N ARG A 14 -16.60 4.61 -5.79
CA ARG A 14 -15.17 4.46 -5.53
C ARG A 14 -14.38 5.65 -6.04
N THR A 15 -13.44 6.08 -5.22
CA THR A 15 -12.36 6.99 -5.61
C THR A 15 -11.04 6.23 -5.56
N LYS A 16 -10.10 6.61 -6.44
CA LYS A 16 -8.75 6.05 -6.43
C LYS A 16 -8.06 6.40 -5.10
N CYS A 17 -7.57 5.38 -4.40
CA CYS A 17 -6.76 5.58 -3.20
C CYS A 17 -5.29 5.74 -3.61
N VAL A 18 -4.64 6.82 -3.16
CA VAL A 18 -3.22 7.06 -3.39
C VAL A 18 -2.46 6.68 -2.13
N VAL A 19 -1.51 5.76 -2.26
CA VAL A 19 -0.70 5.29 -1.14
C VAL A 19 0.62 6.04 -1.11
N TYR A 20 0.94 6.65 0.02
CA TYR A 20 2.20 7.34 0.26
C TYR A 20 3.07 6.53 1.20
N THR A 21 4.38 6.58 0.99
CA THR A 21 5.36 5.97 1.89
C THR A 21 6.57 6.87 2.08
N ARG A 22 7.28 6.69 3.19
CA ARG A 22 8.48 7.45 3.49
C ARG A 22 9.68 6.87 2.73
N VAL A 23 10.44 7.76 2.09
CA VAL A 23 11.69 7.43 1.39
C VAL A 23 12.88 7.99 2.16
N MET A 24 13.73 8.81 1.55
CA MET A 24 14.88 9.47 2.18
C MET A 24 14.45 10.70 3.00
N GLY A 25 13.48 10.54 3.90
CA GLY A 25 13.05 11.58 4.84
C GLY A 25 11.69 12.23 4.55
N TYR A 26 11.19 12.18 3.31
CA TYR A 26 9.89 12.75 2.91
C TYR A 26 8.88 11.69 2.44
N HIS A 27 7.61 12.09 2.33
CA HIS A 27 6.53 11.25 1.81
C HIS A 27 6.44 11.34 0.29
N ARG A 28 6.44 10.19 -0.38
CA ARG A 28 6.31 10.09 -1.84
C ARG A 28 5.21 9.09 -2.20
N PRO A 29 4.37 9.36 -3.22
CA PRO A 29 3.37 8.40 -3.66
C PRO A 29 4.06 7.17 -4.25
N VAL A 30 3.62 5.98 -3.83
CA VAL A 30 4.17 4.69 -4.27
C VAL A 30 4.01 4.51 -5.78
N GLU A 31 2.93 5.05 -6.35
CA GLU A 31 2.66 5.01 -7.80
C GLU A 31 3.71 5.73 -8.64
N SER A 32 4.48 6.66 -8.06
CA SER A 32 5.55 7.39 -8.76
C SER A 32 6.87 6.60 -8.79
N PHE A 33 6.94 5.39 -8.22
CA PHE A 33 8.18 4.65 -8.13
C PHE A 33 8.60 4.07 -9.49
N ASN A 34 9.86 4.30 -9.87
CA ASN A 34 10.49 3.62 -11.00
C ASN A 34 10.80 2.15 -10.64
N LEU A 35 11.19 1.35 -11.64
CA LEU A 35 11.43 -0.08 -11.45
C LEU A 35 12.46 -0.38 -10.34
N GLY A 36 13.56 0.37 -10.29
CA GLY A 36 14.57 0.20 -9.24
C GLY A 36 14.03 0.48 -7.83
N LYS A 37 13.28 1.58 -7.66
CA LYS A 37 12.68 1.92 -6.36
C LYS A 37 11.57 0.95 -5.95
N GLN A 38 10.82 0.39 -6.91
CA GLN A 38 9.87 -0.69 -6.65
C GLN A 38 10.56 -1.95 -6.15
N GLY A 39 11.73 -2.30 -6.71
CA GLY A 39 12.59 -3.38 -6.23
C GLY A 39 13.02 -3.15 -4.78
N GLU A 40 13.70 -2.03 -4.52
CA GLU A 40 14.16 -1.66 -3.17
C GLU A 40 13.00 -1.67 -2.16
N HIS A 41 11.83 -1.14 -2.54
CA HIS A 41 10.67 -1.11 -1.64
C HIS A 41 10.16 -2.50 -1.25
N LYS A 42 10.23 -3.48 -2.17
CA LYS A 42 9.84 -4.87 -1.91
C LYS A 42 10.82 -5.61 -1.01
N GLU A 43 12.09 -5.22 -1.02
CA GLU A 43 13.15 -5.81 -0.20
C GLU A 43 13.18 -5.26 1.24
N ARG A 44 12.37 -4.24 1.55
CA ARG A 44 12.29 -3.68 2.90
C ARG A 44 11.73 -4.69 3.91
N ILE A 45 12.47 -4.89 5.00
CA ILE A 45 12.04 -5.71 6.12
C ILE A 45 11.16 -4.87 7.05
N LYS A 46 9.95 -5.36 7.33
CA LYS A 46 9.02 -4.73 8.26
C LYS A 46 9.29 -5.27 9.66
N PHE A 47 9.33 -4.37 10.64
CA PHE A 47 9.33 -4.78 12.03
C PHE A 47 7.99 -5.45 12.36
N LEU A 48 8.05 -6.62 12.98
CA LEU A 48 6.90 -7.31 13.54
C LEU A 48 6.96 -7.13 15.06
N GLU A 49 5.96 -6.47 15.62
CA GLU A 49 5.84 -6.37 17.07
C GLU A 49 5.66 -7.78 17.64
N PRO A 50 6.37 -8.16 18.72
CA PRO A 50 6.13 -9.43 19.38
C PRO A 50 4.68 -9.47 19.85
N ALA A 51 4.00 -10.62 19.66
CA ALA A 51 2.72 -10.84 20.33
C ALA A 51 2.97 -10.70 21.84
N LYS A 52 2.29 -9.75 22.48
CA LYS A 52 2.46 -9.41 23.90
C LYS A 52 2.60 -10.67 24.77
N CYS A 53 3.46 -10.51 25.78
CA CYS A 53 3.69 -11.44 26.88
C CYS A 53 2.39 -11.89 27.55
#